data_AF-A0A6M1ZS03-F1
#
_entry.id   AF-A0A6M1ZS03-F1
#
_cell.length_a   1.000
_cell.length_b   1.000
_cell.length_c   1.000
_cell.angle_alpha   90.00
_cell.angle_beta   90.00
_cell.angle_gamma   90.00
#
_symmetry.space_group_name_H-M   'P 1'
#
loop_
_entity.id
_entity.type
_entity.pdbx_description
1 polymer ?
#
loop_
_entity_poly.entity_id
_entity_poly.type
_entity_poly.pdbx_seq_one_letter_code
_entity_poly.pdbx_strand_id
1 'polypeptide(L)'
;MKFWDRYKNWDEAEKAWDEGAKKAAETRSLKKIKKLPMVPAIAEKHLKWKSFNYLFFNRRAAKVFKQCLKHPVRYGWRLLKSIVNKESYRHEGEFFFYGVGSIKEFVEEAKKEKALVIVGFSFCQKPLECPASRFSDKCIADPDHPVCRQCDIGKVLHTLPDNRAIPVLIPTIHYIGEKMFEMMDK
;
A
#
# COMPACT_ATOMS: atom_id res chain seq x y z
N MET A 1 3.16 14.25 -17.04
CA MET A 1 4.54 13.75 -17.20
C MET A 1 5.09 13.46 -15.84
N LYS A 2 5.57 12.25 -15.59
CA LYS A 2 6.12 11.88 -14.29
C LYS A 2 7.50 12.49 -14.11
N PHE A 3 7.92 12.63 -12.87
CA PHE A 3 9.25 13.15 -12.58
C PHE A 3 10.35 12.26 -13.17
N TRP A 4 10.16 10.93 -13.18
CA TRP A 4 11.15 9.97 -13.69
C TRP A 4 11.33 10.05 -15.20
N ASP A 5 10.28 10.43 -15.93
CA ASP A 5 10.32 10.60 -17.40
C ASP A 5 11.25 11.75 -17.86
N ARG A 6 11.70 12.61 -16.93
CA ARG A 6 12.57 13.76 -17.21
C ARG A 6 14.06 13.37 -17.32
N TYR A 7 14.43 12.13 -16.99
CA TYR A 7 15.82 11.67 -16.91
C TYR A 7 16.05 10.44 -17.79
N LYS A 8 17.31 10.18 -18.15
CA LYS A 8 17.68 9.07 -19.06
C LYS A 8 17.72 7.72 -18.38
N ASN A 9 18.10 7.68 -17.10
CA ASN A 9 18.19 6.46 -16.32
C ASN A 9 17.60 6.66 -14.92
N TRP A 10 17.35 5.54 -14.25
CA TRP A 10 16.73 5.52 -12.94
C TRP A 10 17.58 6.19 -11.86
N ASP A 11 18.89 5.91 -11.85
CA ASP A 11 19.80 6.40 -10.83
C ASP A 11 19.91 7.93 -10.85
N GLU A 12 19.92 8.54 -12.04
CA GLU A 12 19.88 9.99 -12.21
C GLU A 12 18.57 10.59 -11.68
N ALA A 13 17.43 9.97 -12.01
CA ALA A 13 16.13 10.42 -11.51
C ALA A 13 16.06 10.32 -9.99
N GLU A 14 16.47 9.21 -9.42
CA GLU A 14 16.47 8.99 -7.97
C GLU A 14 17.39 9.99 -7.26
N LYS A 15 18.61 10.19 -7.75
CA LYS A 15 19.54 11.17 -7.19
C LYS A 15 18.98 12.58 -7.27
N ALA A 16 18.38 12.97 -8.40
CA ALA A 16 17.77 14.28 -8.56
C ALA A 16 16.54 14.47 -7.65
N TRP A 17 15.74 13.41 -7.43
CA TRP A 17 14.65 13.45 -6.46
C TRP A 17 15.19 13.74 -5.06
N ASP A 18 16.18 12.94 -4.62
CA ASP A 18 16.75 12.99 -3.28
C ASP A 18 17.47 14.32 -3.00
N GLU A 19 18.21 14.86 -3.97
CA GLU A 19 18.81 16.20 -3.87
C GLU A 19 17.73 17.29 -3.77
N GLY A 20 16.67 17.19 -4.56
CA GLY A 20 15.54 18.12 -4.47
C GLY A 20 14.81 18.02 -3.14
N ALA A 21 14.67 16.82 -2.58
CA ALA A 21 14.09 16.60 -1.25
C ALA A 21 14.94 17.25 -0.15
N LYS A 22 16.28 17.16 -0.25
CA LYS A 22 17.20 17.84 0.68
C LYS A 22 17.05 19.37 0.62
N LYS A 23 17.08 19.96 -0.59
CA LYS A 23 16.87 21.41 -0.78
C LYS A 23 15.50 21.88 -0.26
N ALA A 24 14.46 21.08 -0.49
CA ALA A 24 13.13 21.36 0.04
C ALA A 24 13.09 21.28 1.58
N ALA A 25 13.86 20.37 2.19
CA ALA A 25 13.96 20.27 3.65
C ALA A 25 14.70 21.45 4.29
N GLU A 26 15.71 22.00 3.61
CA GLU A 26 16.43 23.22 4.02
C GLU A 26 15.52 24.45 4.05
N THR A 27 14.66 24.57 3.03
CA THR A 27 13.69 25.69 2.95
C THR A 27 12.47 25.49 3.84
N ARG A 28 11.96 24.26 3.94
CA ARG A 28 10.80 23.90 4.76
C ARG A 28 10.87 22.46 5.21
N SER A 29 11.41 22.23 6.40
CA SER A 29 11.46 20.90 7.02
C SER A 29 10.07 20.38 7.37
N LEU A 30 9.77 19.13 7.05
CA LEU A 30 8.53 18.47 7.48
C LEU A 30 8.52 18.18 8.97
N LYS A 31 7.38 18.45 9.64
CA LYS A 31 7.17 18.00 11.02
C LYS A 31 6.96 16.49 11.04
N LYS A 32 7.91 15.77 11.63
CA LYS A 32 7.79 14.34 11.90
C LYS A 32 6.89 14.11 13.11
N ILE A 33 6.09 13.04 13.07
CA ILE A 33 5.38 12.55 14.24
C ILE A 33 6.44 12.03 15.22
N LYS A 34 6.66 12.74 16.33
CA LYS A 34 7.74 12.45 17.30
C LYS A 34 7.61 11.07 17.96
N LYS A 35 6.39 10.56 18.06
CA LYS A 35 6.09 9.26 18.65
C LYS A 35 4.91 8.66 17.91
N LEU A 36 5.13 7.57 17.20
CA LEU A 36 4.00 6.76 16.72
C LEU A 36 3.26 6.25 17.96
N PRO A 37 1.92 6.29 17.98
CA PRO A 37 1.17 5.64 19.05
C PRO A 37 1.62 4.19 19.13
N MET A 38 1.68 3.62 20.35
CA MET A 38 1.93 2.20 20.53
C MET A 38 0.70 1.45 19.99
N VAL A 39 0.72 1.19 18.68
CA VAL A 39 -0.29 0.36 18.04
C VAL A 39 0.05 -1.07 18.44
N PRO A 40 -0.86 -1.85 19.03
CA PRO A 40 -0.62 -3.26 19.26
C PRO A 40 -0.17 -3.88 17.93
N ALA A 41 1.06 -4.42 17.92
CA ALA A 41 1.59 -5.11 16.75
C ALA A 41 0.65 -6.27 16.38
N ILE A 42 0.79 -6.80 15.16
CA ILE A 42 0.05 -7.97 14.63
C ILE A 42 0.42 -9.28 15.39
N ALA A 43 0.79 -9.18 16.66
CA ALA A 43 1.06 -10.27 17.60
C ALA A 43 -0.13 -10.51 18.55
N GLU A 44 -1.37 -10.24 18.12
CA GLU A 44 -2.54 -10.64 18.90
C GLU A 44 -2.82 -12.14 18.72
N LYS A 45 -2.91 -12.86 19.86
CA LYS A 45 -3.44 -14.22 19.89
C LYS A 45 -4.81 -14.26 19.19
N HIS A 46 -5.03 -15.31 18.40
CA HIS A 46 -6.28 -15.55 17.66
C HIS A 46 -6.63 -14.49 16.60
N LEU A 47 -5.63 -13.83 15.99
CA LEU A 47 -5.84 -12.83 14.94
C LEU A 47 -6.81 -13.31 13.85
N LYS A 48 -6.69 -14.55 13.37
CA LYS A 48 -7.59 -15.13 12.37
C LYS A 48 -9.06 -15.10 12.81
N TRP A 49 -9.32 -15.47 14.06
CA TRP A 49 -10.68 -15.48 14.63
C TRP A 49 -11.22 -14.06 14.81
N LYS A 50 -10.38 -13.15 15.30
CA LYS A 50 -10.73 -11.72 15.42
C LYS A 50 -11.03 -11.11 14.06
N SER A 51 -10.20 -11.36 13.06
CA SER A 51 -10.41 -10.93 11.68
C SER A 51 -11.70 -11.51 11.09
N PHE A 52 -11.98 -12.79 11.33
CA PHE A 52 -13.22 -13.42 10.87
C PHE A 52 -14.46 -12.78 11.52
N ASN A 53 -14.47 -12.65 12.84
CA ASN A 53 -15.55 -11.96 13.57
C ASN A 53 -15.72 -10.52 13.09
N TYR A 54 -14.61 -9.82 12.86
CA TYR A 54 -14.64 -8.46 12.35
C TYR A 54 -15.30 -8.39 10.96
N LEU A 55 -14.94 -9.29 10.05
CA LEU A 55 -15.55 -9.35 8.71
C LEU A 55 -17.04 -9.66 8.76
N PHE A 56 -17.47 -10.50 9.71
CA PHE A 56 -18.85 -10.96 9.84
C PHE A 56 -19.76 -9.91 10.53
N PHE A 57 -19.29 -9.30 11.62
CA PHE A 57 -20.11 -8.40 12.44
C PHE A 57 -19.99 -6.93 12.07
N ASN A 58 -18.91 -6.52 11.39
CA ASN A 58 -18.76 -5.12 10.98
C ASN A 58 -19.50 -4.86 9.67
N ARG A 59 -20.53 -4.01 9.72
CA ARG A 59 -21.30 -3.58 8.53
C ARG A 59 -20.42 -3.01 7.41
N ARG A 60 -19.29 -2.36 7.73
CA ARG A 60 -18.34 -1.86 6.73
C ARG A 60 -17.59 -2.98 5.99
N ALA A 61 -17.44 -4.14 6.62
CA ALA A 61 -16.85 -5.33 6.01
C ALA A 61 -17.87 -6.21 5.27
N ALA A 62 -19.17 -5.97 5.44
CA ALA A 62 -20.22 -6.76 4.80
C ALA A 62 -20.12 -6.77 3.26
N LYS A 63 -19.62 -5.69 2.63
CA LYS A 63 -19.36 -5.65 1.18
C LYS A 63 -18.27 -6.63 0.77
N VAL A 64 -17.17 -6.67 1.51
CA VAL A 64 -16.07 -7.62 1.31
C VAL A 64 -16.57 -9.06 1.49
N PHE A 65 -17.40 -9.29 2.52
CA PHE A 65 -18.01 -10.60 2.75
C PHE A 65 -18.94 -11.04 1.61
N LYS A 66 -19.79 -10.14 1.09
CA LYS A 66 -20.64 -10.42 -0.09
C LYS A 66 -19.81 -10.85 -1.30
N GLN A 67 -18.65 -10.22 -1.52
CA GLN A 67 -17.75 -10.61 -2.60
C GLN A 67 -17.15 -12.01 -2.38
N CYS A 68 -16.82 -12.37 -1.14
CA CYS A 68 -16.41 -13.74 -0.80
C CYS A 68 -17.49 -14.80 -1.09
N LEU A 69 -18.78 -14.43 -1.08
CA LEU A 69 -19.87 -15.36 -1.42
C LEU A 69 -20.02 -15.60 -2.93
N LYS A 70 -19.40 -14.80 -3.81
CA LYS A 70 -19.43 -15.06 -5.26
C LYS A 70 -18.67 -16.30 -5.67
N HIS A 71 -17.63 -16.67 -4.92
CA HIS A 71 -16.84 -17.88 -5.17
C HIS A 71 -16.68 -18.71 -3.88
N PRO A 72 -17.77 -19.31 -3.38
CA PRO A 72 -17.81 -19.91 -2.05
C PRO A 72 -16.86 -21.11 -1.93
N VAL A 73 -16.72 -21.92 -2.99
CA VAL A 73 -15.80 -23.07 -3.02
C VAL A 73 -14.34 -22.61 -2.98
N ARG A 74 -13.96 -21.68 -3.87
CA ARG A 74 -12.58 -21.17 -3.99
C ARG A 74 -12.12 -20.46 -2.71
N TYR A 75 -12.94 -19.55 -2.21
CA TYR A 75 -12.60 -18.75 -1.03
C TYR A 75 -12.78 -19.55 0.27
N GLY A 76 -13.76 -20.45 0.35
CA GLY A 76 -13.93 -21.39 1.46
C GLY A 76 -12.72 -22.32 1.61
N TRP A 77 -12.25 -22.91 0.50
CA TRP A 77 -11.05 -23.75 0.51
C TRP A 77 -9.79 -22.97 0.94
N ARG A 78 -9.63 -21.74 0.44
CA ARG A 78 -8.51 -20.87 0.83
C ARG A 78 -8.57 -20.48 2.30
N LEU A 79 -9.76 -20.21 2.84
CA LEU A 79 -9.96 -19.93 4.25
C LEU A 79 -9.57 -21.13 5.12
N LEU A 80 -10.06 -22.33 4.78
CA LEU A 80 -9.71 -23.58 5.43
C LEU A 80 -8.19 -23.83 5.40
N LYS A 81 -7.56 -23.70 4.22
CA LYS A 81 -6.10 -23.80 4.08
C LYS A 81 -5.37 -22.78 4.95
N SER A 82 -5.88 -21.54 5.03
CA SER A 82 -5.28 -20.52 5.90
C SER A 82 -5.41 -20.85 7.38
N ILE A 83 -6.48 -21.52 7.82
CA ILE A 83 -6.67 -21.93 9.21
C ILE A 83 -5.63 -22.99 9.58
N VAL A 84 -5.41 -23.97 8.71
CA VAL A 84 -4.43 -25.06 8.89
C VAL A 84 -2.98 -24.55 8.89
N ASN A 85 -2.66 -23.59 8.04
CA ASN A 85 -1.32 -23.00 7.99
C ASN A 85 -1.02 -22.19 9.27
N LYS A 86 0.01 -22.58 10.04
CA LYS A 86 0.39 -21.88 11.29
C LYS A 86 0.74 -20.41 11.04
N GLU A 87 1.46 -20.12 9.97
CA GLU A 87 1.88 -18.77 9.59
C GLU A 87 1.02 -18.25 8.44
N SER A 88 0.45 -17.06 8.61
CA SER A 88 -0.39 -16.41 7.58
C SER A 88 0.43 -15.52 6.63
N TYR A 89 1.70 -15.31 6.96
CA TYR A 89 2.65 -14.50 6.22
C TYR A 89 4.07 -15.01 6.46
N ARG A 90 5.00 -14.64 5.58
CA ARG A 90 6.43 -14.79 5.79
C ARG A 90 7.06 -13.43 6.04
N HIS A 91 7.92 -13.34 7.05
CA HIS A 91 8.60 -12.10 7.43
C HIS A 91 10.06 -12.14 6.98
N GLU A 92 10.53 -11.11 6.30
CA GLU A 92 11.92 -10.96 5.85
C GLU A 92 12.33 -9.49 5.97
N GLY A 93 13.21 -9.17 6.93
CA GLY A 93 13.60 -7.79 7.23
C GLY A 93 12.40 -6.95 7.67
N GLU A 94 12.07 -5.91 6.89
CA GLU A 94 10.92 -5.03 7.12
C GLU A 94 9.67 -5.45 6.33
N PHE A 95 9.73 -6.57 5.59
CA PHE A 95 8.66 -7.01 4.70
C PHE A 95 7.83 -8.15 5.27
N PHE A 96 6.51 -8.04 5.06
CA PHE A 96 5.54 -9.09 5.35
C PHE A 96 4.94 -9.58 4.04
N PHE A 97 5.25 -10.82 3.66
CA PHE A 97 4.78 -11.43 2.43
C PHE A 97 3.55 -12.31 2.68
N TYR A 98 2.49 -12.06 1.93
CA TYR A 98 1.24 -12.82 1.99
C TYR A 98 1.01 -13.52 0.65
N GLY A 99 1.06 -14.84 0.63
CA GLY A 99 0.85 -15.64 -0.60
C GLY A 99 2.05 -15.70 -1.55
N VAL A 100 3.15 -15.01 -1.23
CA VAL A 100 4.48 -15.15 -1.84
C VAL A 100 5.51 -15.32 -0.73
N GLY A 101 6.66 -15.90 -1.05
CA GLY A 101 7.68 -16.28 -0.06
C GLY A 101 8.89 -15.34 0.02
N SER A 102 9.08 -14.41 -0.92
CA SER A 102 10.22 -13.47 -0.89
C SER A 102 10.02 -12.29 -1.85
N ILE A 103 10.91 -11.30 -1.77
CA ILE A 103 10.94 -10.19 -2.72
C ILE A 103 11.22 -10.66 -4.15
N LYS A 104 12.09 -11.67 -4.32
CA LYS A 104 12.41 -12.24 -5.64
C LYS A 104 11.17 -12.86 -6.28
N GLU A 105 10.43 -13.64 -5.50
CA GLU A 105 9.18 -14.26 -5.96
C GLU A 105 8.12 -13.20 -6.31
N PHE A 106 7.97 -12.16 -5.49
CA PHE A 106 7.08 -11.04 -5.81
C PHE A 106 7.44 -10.37 -7.14
N VAL A 107 8.73 -10.10 -7.39
CA VAL A 107 9.19 -9.48 -8.64
C VAL A 107 8.89 -10.37 -9.85
N GLU A 108 9.12 -11.68 -9.75
CA GLU A 108 8.81 -12.62 -10.83
C GLU A 108 7.30 -12.71 -11.10
N GLU A 109 6.46 -12.72 -10.06
CA GLU A 109 5.00 -12.64 -10.21
C GLU A 109 4.56 -11.32 -10.87
N ALA A 110 5.15 -10.20 -10.47
CA ALA A 110 4.84 -8.87 -11.00
C ALA A 110 5.27 -8.67 -12.46
N LYS A 111 6.21 -9.47 -12.97
CA LYS A 111 6.65 -9.44 -14.38
C LYS A 111 5.69 -10.12 -15.33
N LYS A 112 4.78 -10.98 -14.85
CA LYS A 112 3.83 -11.71 -15.71
C LYS A 112 2.94 -10.72 -16.47
N GLU A 113 2.64 -11.03 -17.73
CA GLU A 113 1.92 -10.12 -18.62
C GLU A 113 0.54 -9.70 -18.10
N LYS A 114 -0.15 -10.61 -17.39
CA LYS A 114 -1.47 -10.37 -16.78
C LYS A 114 -1.40 -9.89 -15.33
N ALA A 115 -0.21 -9.57 -14.82
CA ALA A 115 -0.06 -9.10 -13.45
C ALA A 115 -0.47 -7.63 -13.33
N LEU A 116 -1.36 -7.37 -12.38
CA LEU A 116 -1.70 -6.01 -11.95
C LEU A 116 -1.05 -5.75 -10.60
N VAL A 117 -0.21 -4.72 -10.52
CA VAL A 117 0.44 -4.34 -9.27
C VAL A 117 -0.41 -3.27 -8.58
N ILE A 118 -0.88 -3.54 -7.36
CA ILE A 118 -1.59 -2.56 -6.55
C ILE A 118 -0.64 -2.08 -5.46
N VAL A 119 -0.39 -0.77 -5.42
CA VAL A 119 0.50 -0.17 -4.42
C VAL A 119 -0.31 0.66 -3.44
N GLY A 120 -0.41 0.16 -2.21
CA GLY A 120 -1.18 0.77 -1.15
C GLY A 120 -0.33 1.63 -0.21
N PHE A 121 -0.84 2.79 0.21
CA PHE A 121 -0.20 3.61 1.24
C PHE A 121 -1.11 3.80 2.45
N SER A 122 -0.52 3.75 3.64
CA SER A 122 -1.23 4.03 4.89
C SER A 122 -1.17 5.53 5.23
N PHE A 123 -2.22 6.07 5.85
CA PHE A 123 -2.27 7.50 6.21
C PHE A 123 -1.15 7.98 7.13
N CYS A 124 -0.58 7.08 7.93
CA CYS A 124 0.52 7.41 8.85
C CYS A 124 1.78 7.88 8.11
N GLN A 125 1.91 7.54 6.81
CA GLN A 125 3.05 7.92 5.98
C GLN A 125 2.91 9.32 5.35
N LYS A 126 1.75 9.97 5.43
CA LYS A 126 1.56 11.32 4.88
C LYS A 126 2.05 12.42 5.84
N PRO A 127 2.86 13.39 5.35
CA PRO A 127 3.28 14.55 6.14
C PRO A 127 2.10 15.30 6.77
N LEU A 128 2.34 15.93 7.93
CA LEU A 128 1.32 16.74 8.61
C LEU A 128 0.90 17.94 7.75
N GLU A 129 1.85 18.49 7.00
CA GLU A 129 1.71 19.65 6.14
C GLU A 129 1.25 19.29 4.71
N CYS A 130 0.70 18.08 4.50
CA CYS A 130 0.24 17.66 3.19
C CYS A 130 -0.75 18.70 2.59
N PRO A 131 -0.47 19.25 1.40
CA PRO A 131 -1.20 20.41 0.87
C PRO A 131 -2.65 20.10 0.44
N ALA A 132 -2.95 18.82 0.17
CA ALA A 132 -4.26 18.40 -0.28
C ALA A 132 -4.79 17.27 0.59
N SER A 133 -5.99 17.49 1.16
CA SER A 133 -6.85 16.51 1.83
C SER A 133 -6.10 15.26 2.29
N ARG A 134 -5.24 15.43 3.32
CA ARG A 134 -4.30 14.42 3.84
C ARG A 134 -4.93 13.02 3.94
N PHE A 135 -6.19 12.96 4.34
CA PHE A 135 -6.94 11.71 4.50
C PHE A 135 -7.80 11.30 3.29
N SER A 136 -7.36 11.63 2.07
CA SER A 136 -8.06 11.27 0.82
C SER A 136 -7.11 10.74 -0.25
N ASP A 137 -7.73 10.20 -1.30
CA ASP A 137 -7.12 9.74 -2.56
C ASP A 137 -6.75 10.87 -3.52
N LYS A 138 -7.10 12.12 -3.21
CA LYS A 138 -6.79 13.32 -4.01
C LYS A 138 -5.36 13.84 -3.82
N CYS A 139 -4.36 12.95 -3.86
CA CYS A 139 -2.97 13.36 -3.74
C CYS A 139 -2.52 14.09 -5.01
N ILE A 140 -2.03 15.33 -4.86
CA ILE A 140 -1.48 16.11 -5.97
C ILE A 140 -0.12 15.58 -6.45
N ALA A 141 0.62 14.91 -5.55
CA ALA A 141 1.95 14.37 -5.78
C ALA A 141 2.92 15.34 -6.51
N ASP A 142 2.79 16.65 -6.33
CA ASP A 142 3.53 17.63 -7.14
C ASP A 142 5.05 17.62 -6.84
N PRO A 143 5.93 17.28 -7.80
CA PRO A 143 7.37 17.21 -7.57
C PRO A 143 8.01 18.57 -7.29
N ASP A 144 7.33 19.66 -7.60
CA ASP A 144 7.81 21.04 -7.44
C ASP A 144 7.28 21.65 -6.13
N HIS A 145 6.28 21.05 -5.48
CA HIS A 145 5.80 21.47 -4.17
C HIS A 145 6.73 20.96 -3.05
N PRO A 146 7.29 21.83 -2.17
CA PRO A 146 8.31 21.45 -1.19
C PRO A 146 7.94 20.29 -0.26
N VAL A 147 6.67 20.20 0.15
CA VAL A 147 6.19 19.09 0.99
C VAL A 147 6.09 17.78 0.21
N CYS A 148 5.64 17.83 -1.04
CA CYS A 148 5.43 16.65 -1.88
C CYS A 148 6.76 16.09 -2.37
N ARG A 149 7.73 16.97 -2.63
CA ARG A 149 9.11 16.60 -2.96
C ARG A 149 9.82 15.82 -1.84
N GLN A 150 9.45 16.08 -0.60
CA GLN A 150 9.95 15.37 0.58
C GLN A 150 9.12 14.14 0.97
N CYS A 151 8.02 13.86 0.26
CA CYS A 151 7.07 12.81 0.62
C CYS A 151 7.38 11.50 -0.09
N ASP A 152 7.57 10.41 0.67
CA ASP A 152 7.83 9.07 0.10
C ASP A 152 6.69 8.60 -0.80
N ILE A 153 5.44 8.93 -0.48
CA ILE A 153 4.29 8.62 -1.33
C ILE A 153 4.43 9.35 -2.67
N GLY A 154 4.84 10.62 -2.66
CA GLY A 154 5.09 11.38 -3.88
C GLY A 154 6.19 10.72 -4.72
N LYS A 155 7.30 10.34 -4.08
CA LYS A 155 8.43 9.62 -4.73
C LYS A 155 7.92 8.38 -5.45
N VAL A 156 7.17 7.53 -4.76
CA VAL A 156 6.65 6.28 -5.35
C VAL A 156 5.59 6.54 -6.42
N LEU A 157 4.66 7.48 -6.24
CA LEU A 157 3.63 7.74 -7.26
C LEU A 157 4.22 8.11 -8.63
N HIS A 158 5.35 8.81 -8.64
CA HIS A 158 6.07 9.15 -9.86
C HIS A 158 6.95 8.02 -10.41
N THR A 159 7.16 6.93 -9.67
CA THR A 159 7.90 5.75 -10.14
C THR A 159 7.00 4.67 -10.74
N LEU A 160 5.72 4.63 -10.34
CA LEU A 160 4.80 3.58 -10.78
C LEU A 160 4.56 3.65 -12.29
N PRO A 161 4.51 2.54 -13.03
CA PRO A 161 4.12 2.54 -14.45
C PRO A 161 2.61 2.76 -14.60
N ASP A 162 2.18 3.67 -15.49
CA ASP A 162 0.76 4.04 -15.65
C ASP A 162 -0.16 2.86 -16.04
N ASN A 163 0.36 1.93 -16.84
CA ASN A 163 -0.45 0.86 -17.43
C ASN A 163 -0.42 -0.46 -16.66
N ARG A 164 0.40 -0.57 -15.61
CA ARG A 164 0.61 -1.84 -14.89
C ARG A 164 0.61 -1.71 -13.37
N ALA A 165 0.54 -0.49 -12.85
CA ALA A 165 0.47 -0.25 -11.42
C ALA A 165 -0.69 0.70 -11.09
N ILE A 166 -1.48 0.34 -10.10
CA ILE A 166 -2.57 1.18 -9.58
C ILE A 166 -2.19 1.63 -8.17
N PRO A 167 -1.90 2.92 -7.96
CA PRO A 167 -1.77 3.45 -6.63
C PRO A 167 -3.12 3.51 -5.94
N VAL A 168 -3.19 2.99 -4.72
CA VAL A 168 -4.36 3.10 -3.86
C VAL A 168 -3.94 3.82 -2.59
N LEU A 169 -4.37 5.07 -2.48
CA LEU A 169 -4.06 5.92 -1.34
C LEU A 169 -5.17 5.72 -0.30
N ILE A 170 -4.90 4.86 0.68
CA ILE A 170 -5.95 4.20 1.44
C ILE A 170 -6.24 4.97 2.74
N PRO A 171 -7.46 5.54 2.90
CA PRO A 171 -8.45 5.04 3.82
C PRO A 171 -8.10 4.34 5.14
N THR A 172 -8.53 3.09 5.07
CA THR A 172 -8.68 2.11 6.13
C THR A 172 -8.55 0.75 5.45
N ILE A 173 -8.34 -0.30 6.23
CA ILE A 173 -8.19 -1.67 5.69
C ILE A 173 -9.40 -2.15 4.85
N HIS A 174 -10.62 -1.71 5.15
CA HIS A 174 -11.81 -2.04 4.36
C HIS A 174 -11.74 -1.49 2.94
N TYR A 175 -11.24 -0.26 2.80
CA TYR A 175 -11.08 0.38 1.50
C TYR A 175 -10.08 -0.40 0.64
N ILE A 176 -9.04 -0.98 1.26
CA ILE A 176 -8.12 -1.91 0.58
C ILE A 176 -8.88 -3.12 0.06
N GLY A 177 -9.62 -3.80 0.94
CA GLY A 177 -10.37 -5.01 0.59
C GLY A 177 -11.37 -4.74 -0.54
N GLU A 178 -12.15 -3.66 -0.43
CA GLU A 178 -13.11 -3.26 -1.46
C GLU A 178 -12.41 -3.00 -2.81
N LYS A 179 -11.32 -2.23 -2.82
CA LYS A 179 -10.57 -1.94 -4.05
C LYS A 179 -9.92 -3.18 -4.66
N MET A 180 -9.41 -4.11 -3.86
CA MET A 180 -8.88 -5.37 -4.38
C MET A 180 -9.98 -6.18 -5.09
N PHE A 181 -11.17 -6.31 -4.49
CA PHE A 181 -12.28 -7.02 -5.12
C PHE A 181 -12.80 -6.30 -6.38
N GLU A 182 -12.91 -4.97 -6.36
CA GLU A 182 -13.27 -4.18 -7.55
C GLU A 182 -12.32 -4.43 -8.73
N MET A 183 -11.02 -4.63 -8.46
CA MET A 183 -10.03 -4.89 -9.50
C MET A 183 -9.97 -6.35 -9.95
N MET A 184 -10.38 -7.30 -9.10
CA MET A 184 -10.47 -8.72 -9.45
C MET A 184 -11.72 -9.06 -10.27
N ASP A 185 -12.79 -8.27 -10.11
CA ASP A 185 -14.07 -8.43 -10.83
C ASP A 185 -14.09 -7.70 -12.19
N LYS A 186 -13.02 -6.97 -12.55
CA LYS A 186 -12.81 -6.37 -13.87
C LYS A 186 -12.06 -7.31 -14.79
#